data_AF-A0A1E3V3Z8-F1
#
_entry.id   AF-A0A1E3V3Z8-F1
#
_cell.length_a   1.000
_cell.length_b   1.000
_cell.length_c   1.000
_cell.angle_alpha   90.00
_cell.angle_beta   90.00
_cell.angle_gamma   90.00
#
_symmetry.space_group_name_H-M   'P 1'
#
loop_
_entity.id
_entity.type
_entity.pdbx_description
1 polymer ?
#
loop_
_entity_poly.entity_id
_entity_poly.type
_entity_poly.pdbx_seq_one_letter_code
_entity_poly.pdbx_strand_id
1 'polypeptide(L)'
;MAVTRRQTDDCGFMPPAPEQEQVTTFAVHVTEWKRPFLERCFPERRFHFLPKHLGARELDRVWKARILAEARCEFLVWGPELPPELAAIAKERKLPVIFLEDGFLRSARPSASRTAPLSLALDRRTPYFDCREPSDLEMLLQSYDFEADPALLARARTGIELLTASGISKYNGGRQRTAEAVYGEKTGKRVLVIGQVEDDASIRYGCPVPMTNNDLVRLAAAEQPAAQILYKPHPDVVSRVRPARSDPAGVAHLAQFVTETLPLAEALKTIDHVYTITSLAGFEALLRGIPVTVAGSPFYAGWGLADDRQAHPRRGRKLTLEALFAGAYLLYPRYFDHETGEETSFEATVATIRRQLDEPGALSPSHPAWRPWGPYGVLGWRHLLTAILAPAIRKAGNDRDVEDFRADPIRFFRGLSDPRLRLIGRLLYPFG
;
A
#
# COMPACT_ATOMS: atom_id res chain seq x y z
N MET A 1 76.35 -23.81 -11.10
CA MET A 1 76.17 -22.98 -9.89
C MET A 1 75.77 -21.57 -10.32
N ALA A 2 74.49 -21.24 -10.22
CA ALA A 2 73.96 -19.90 -9.91
C ALA A 2 72.43 -20.01 -10.02
N VAL A 3 71.81 -19.81 -8.87
CA VAL A 3 70.39 -20.05 -8.57
C VAL A 3 69.74 -18.68 -8.38
N THR A 4 68.59 -18.50 -9.03
CA THR A 4 67.45 -17.60 -8.72
C THR A 4 67.65 -16.10 -8.47
N ARG A 5 66.82 -15.30 -9.15
CA ARG A 5 65.78 -14.50 -8.48
C ARG A 5 64.58 -14.32 -9.42
N ARG A 6 63.49 -15.04 -9.15
CA ARG A 6 62.15 -14.71 -9.66
C ARG A 6 61.59 -13.63 -8.73
N GLN A 7 61.11 -12.57 -9.34
CA GLN A 7 60.34 -11.50 -8.72
C GLN A 7 58.97 -12.09 -8.36
N THR A 8 58.68 -12.21 -7.08
CA THR A 8 57.34 -12.57 -6.58
C THR A 8 56.53 -11.29 -6.55
N ASP A 9 55.53 -11.21 -7.42
CA ASP A 9 54.47 -10.22 -7.32
C ASP A 9 53.66 -10.51 -6.06
N ASP A 10 53.74 -9.59 -5.10
CA ASP A 10 52.88 -9.54 -3.92
C ASP A 10 51.44 -9.33 -4.40
N CYS A 11 50.69 -10.43 -4.49
CA CYS A 11 49.25 -10.39 -4.62
C CYS A 11 48.71 -9.92 -3.26
N GLY A 12 48.60 -8.61 -3.10
CA GLY A 12 48.02 -7.96 -1.93
C GLY A 12 46.63 -8.49 -1.69
N PHE A 13 46.49 -9.31 -0.65
CA PHE A 13 45.21 -9.72 -0.08
C PHE A 13 44.51 -8.44 0.40
N MET A 14 43.61 -7.88 -0.39
CA MET A 14 42.73 -6.82 0.10
C MET A 14 41.86 -7.45 1.18
N PRO A 15 41.91 -6.97 2.44
CA PRO A 15 40.96 -7.42 3.43
C PRO A 15 39.54 -7.12 2.93
N PRO A 16 38.56 -7.99 3.23
CA PRO A 16 37.16 -7.69 2.91
C PRO A 16 36.82 -6.31 3.47
N ALA A 17 36.03 -5.54 2.71
CA ALA A 17 35.50 -4.26 3.19
C ALA A 17 34.91 -4.49 4.60
N PRO A 18 35.17 -3.62 5.58
CA PRO A 18 34.64 -3.80 6.92
C PRO A 18 33.13 -3.97 6.81
N GLU A 19 32.61 -5.07 7.36
CA GLU A 19 31.16 -5.28 7.48
C GLU A 19 30.58 -4.02 8.13
N GLN A 20 29.79 -3.27 7.37
CA GLN A 20 29.09 -2.11 7.92
C GLN A 20 28.21 -2.62 9.05
N GLU A 21 28.47 -2.15 10.27
CA GLU A 21 27.74 -2.57 11.45
C GLU A 21 26.25 -2.27 11.25
N GLN A 22 25.43 -3.33 11.16
CA GLN A 22 24.00 -3.20 10.90
C GLN A 22 23.31 -2.39 11.99
N VAL A 23 22.35 -1.55 11.61
CA VAL A 23 21.56 -0.77 12.57
C VAL A 23 20.50 -1.68 13.22
N THR A 24 20.54 -1.83 14.54
CA THR A 24 19.50 -2.57 15.27
C THR A 24 18.14 -1.89 15.09
N THR A 25 17.19 -2.58 14.46
CA THR A 25 15.88 -2.03 14.10
C THR A 25 14.76 -2.84 14.72
N PHE A 26 13.99 -2.23 15.61
CA PHE A 26 12.79 -2.84 16.19
C PHE A 26 11.59 -2.57 15.28
N ALA A 27 11.13 -3.61 14.58
CA ALA A 27 10.03 -3.52 13.64
C ALA A 27 8.68 -3.79 14.32
N VAL A 28 7.77 -2.82 14.23
CA VAL A 28 6.48 -2.80 14.93
C VAL A 28 5.33 -2.94 13.92
N HIS A 29 4.30 -3.72 14.28
CA HIS A 29 3.11 -3.99 13.46
C HIS A 29 3.34 -4.65 12.09
N VAL A 30 4.55 -5.11 11.81
CA VAL A 30 4.87 -5.87 10.58
C VAL A 30 4.28 -7.28 10.63
N THR A 31 3.41 -7.59 9.67
CA THR A 31 2.88 -8.94 9.46
C THR A 31 3.96 -9.92 9.02
N GLU A 32 3.92 -11.17 9.49
CA GLU A 32 4.96 -12.18 9.27
C GLU A 32 5.38 -12.35 7.79
N TRP A 33 4.42 -12.35 6.87
CA TRP A 33 4.71 -12.52 5.44
C TRP A 33 5.52 -11.37 4.82
N LYS A 34 5.50 -10.17 5.43
CA LYS A 34 6.29 -9.00 4.96
C LYS A 34 7.73 -9.03 5.47
N ARG A 35 8.05 -9.81 6.50
CA ARG A 35 9.36 -9.79 7.17
C ARG A 35 10.52 -10.14 6.21
N PRO A 36 10.45 -11.23 5.43
CA PRO A 36 11.55 -11.58 4.53
C PRO A 36 11.77 -10.53 3.44
N PHE A 37 10.70 -9.83 3.03
CA PHE A 37 10.80 -8.75 2.05
C PHE A 37 11.53 -7.55 2.64
N LEU A 38 11.20 -7.13 3.87
CA LEU A 38 11.89 -6.02 4.53
C LEU A 38 13.37 -6.33 4.81
N GLU A 39 13.68 -7.57 5.22
CA GLU A 39 15.07 -8.00 5.42
C GLU A 39 15.90 -7.92 4.13
N ARG A 40 15.29 -8.23 2.97
CA ARG A 40 15.95 -8.07 1.66
C ARG A 40 16.10 -6.61 1.24
N CYS A 41 15.08 -5.79 1.47
CA CYS A 41 15.09 -4.38 1.06
C CYS A 41 16.01 -3.50 1.90
N PHE A 42 16.30 -3.92 3.13
CA PHE A 42 17.10 -3.16 4.07
C PHE A 42 18.19 -4.02 4.70
N PRO A 43 19.17 -4.51 3.90
CA PRO A 43 20.25 -5.38 4.39
C PRO A 43 21.17 -4.68 5.40
N GLU A 44 21.15 -3.35 5.43
CA GLU A 44 21.85 -2.53 6.42
C GLU A 44 21.21 -2.57 7.83
N ARG A 45 20.02 -3.19 7.96
CA ARG A 45 19.28 -3.27 9.22
C ARG A 45 19.27 -4.67 9.80
N ARG A 46 19.51 -4.76 11.10
CA ARG A 46 19.29 -5.99 11.88
C ARG A 46 17.90 -5.94 12.51
N PHE A 47 16.94 -6.65 11.92
CA PHE A 47 15.55 -6.58 12.35
C PHE A 47 15.23 -7.42 13.59
N HIS A 48 14.52 -6.79 14.52
CA HIS A 48 13.82 -7.46 15.62
C HIS A 48 12.32 -7.20 15.48
N PHE A 49 11.59 -8.18 14.94
CA PHE A 49 10.16 -8.04 14.72
C PHE A 49 9.35 -8.31 16.00
N LEU A 50 8.68 -7.27 16.48
CA LEU A 50 7.77 -7.38 17.62
C LEU A 50 6.49 -8.15 17.22
N PRO A 51 5.84 -8.85 18.16
CA PRO A 51 4.52 -9.42 17.94
C PRO A 51 3.53 -8.36 17.45
N LYS A 52 2.72 -8.70 16.44
CA LYS A 52 1.74 -7.76 15.85
C LYS A 52 0.75 -7.22 16.89
N HIS A 53 0.33 -8.10 17.80
CA HIS A 53 -0.56 -7.80 18.92
C HIS A 53 0.25 -7.87 20.22
N LEU A 54 1.12 -6.89 20.42
CA LEU A 54 1.95 -6.82 21.61
C LEU A 54 1.11 -6.37 22.81
N GLY A 55 0.99 -7.24 23.82
CA GLY A 55 0.34 -6.88 25.08
C GLY A 55 1.29 -6.10 25.99
N ALA A 56 0.76 -5.17 26.80
CA ALA A 56 1.55 -4.34 27.72
C ALA A 56 2.50 -5.17 28.62
N ARG A 57 2.03 -6.30 29.17
CA ARG A 57 2.85 -7.18 30.01
C ARG A 57 4.03 -7.80 29.28
N GLU A 58 3.85 -8.16 28.02
CA GLU A 58 4.92 -8.76 27.20
C GLU A 58 5.93 -7.70 26.79
N LEU A 59 5.46 -6.50 26.45
CA LEU A 59 6.31 -5.35 26.20
C LEU A 59 7.23 -5.08 27.40
N ASP A 60 6.67 -4.97 28.61
CA ASP A 60 7.46 -4.67 29.81
C ASP A 60 8.46 -5.77 30.17
N ARG A 61 8.04 -7.05 30.10
CA ARG A 61 8.88 -8.17 30.56
C ARG A 61 9.97 -8.57 29.58
N VAL A 62 9.73 -8.43 28.27
CA VAL A 62 10.61 -8.98 27.24
C VAL A 62 11.23 -7.88 26.40
N TRP A 63 10.41 -7.02 25.82
CA TRP A 63 10.86 -6.11 24.76
C TRP A 63 11.52 -4.85 25.32
N LYS A 64 11.02 -4.30 26.42
CA LYS A 64 11.59 -3.10 27.05
C LYS A 64 13.05 -3.31 27.44
N ALA A 65 13.36 -4.40 28.14
CA ALA A 65 14.74 -4.72 28.51
C ALA A 65 15.67 -4.90 27.29
N ARG A 66 15.18 -5.55 26.23
CA ARG A 66 15.94 -5.74 24.98
C ARG A 66 16.21 -4.41 24.28
N ILE A 67 15.19 -3.55 24.16
CA ILE A 67 15.34 -2.22 23.55
C ILE A 67 16.33 -1.37 24.34
N LEU A 68 16.24 -1.40 25.68
CA LEU A 68 17.11 -0.64 26.57
C LEU A 68 18.56 -1.13 26.59
N ALA A 69 18.79 -2.43 26.31
CA ALA A 69 20.13 -3.01 26.23
C ALA A 69 20.90 -2.57 24.98
N GLU A 70 20.21 -2.15 23.91
CA GLU A 70 20.84 -1.68 22.69
C GLU A 70 21.32 -0.23 22.85
N ALA A 71 22.61 0.00 22.59
CA ALA A 71 23.22 1.33 22.67
C ALA A 71 22.74 2.26 21.54
N ARG A 72 22.53 1.71 20.34
CA ARG A 72 22.03 2.41 19.15
C ARG A 72 20.96 1.55 18.47
N CYS A 73 19.72 2.02 18.46
CA CYS A 73 18.63 1.35 17.78
C CYS A 73 17.61 2.36 17.23
N GLU A 74 16.77 1.88 16.32
CA GLU A 74 15.64 2.65 15.79
C GLU A 74 14.36 1.82 15.80
N PHE A 75 13.22 2.51 15.69
CA PHE A 75 11.92 1.88 15.46
C PHE A 75 11.51 2.04 14.00
N LEU A 76 11.06 0.93 13.41
CA LEU A 76 10.39 0.91 12.11
C LEU A 76 8.94 0.47 12.32
N VAL A 77 7.98 1.33 12.02
CA VAL A 77 6.57 1.12 12.35
C VAL A 77 5.77 0.96 11.08
N TRP A 78 5.17 -0.21 10.83
CA TRP A 78 4.20 -0.34 9.75
C TRP A 78 2.85 0.23 10.19
N GLY A 79 2.46 1.37 9.64
CA GLY A 79 1.20 2.04 9.98
C GLY A 79 1.38 3.39 10.67
N PRO A 80 0.28 3.97 11.20
CA PRO A 80 0.25 5.39 11.54
C PRO A 80 0.82 5.76 12.90
N GLU A 81 1.01 4.79 13.79
CA GLU A 81 1.24 5.09 15.20
C GLU A 81 2.17 4.06 15.82
N LEU A 82 3.14 4.56 16.57
CA LEU A 82 3.97 3.75 17.46
C LEU A 82 3.19 3.57 18.79
N PRO A 83 3.07 2.35 19.34
CA PRO A 83 2.40 2.12 20.62
C PRO A 83 2.87 3.09 21.71
N PRO A 84 1.97 3.66 22.55
CA PRO A 84 2.31 4.73 23.49
C PRO A 84 3.51 4.43 24.40
N GLU A 85 3.64 3.19 24.85
CA GLU A 85 4.74 2.75 25.70
C GLU A 85 6.09 2.74 24.95
N LEU A 86 6.08 2.35 23.66
CA LEU A 86 7.27 2.42 22.80
C LEU A 86 7.59 3.87 22.41
N ALA A 87 6.56 4.70 22.19
CA ALA A 87 6.71 6.13 21.92
C ALA A 87 7.34 6.87 23.12
N ALA A 88 6.97 6.49 24.35
CA ALA A 88 7.61 7.01 25.56
C ALA A 88 9.11 6.67 25.60
N ILE A 89 9.47 5.42 25.32
CA ILE A 89 10.88 4.98 25.25
C ILE A 89 11.63 5.74 24.15
N ALA A 90 11.04 5.84 22.95
CA ALA A 90 11.64 6.56 21.83
C ALA A 90 11.90 8.02 22.18
N LYS A 91 10.95 8.69 22.84
CA LYS A 91 11.09 10.09 23.29
C LYS A 91 12.16 10.25 24.37
N GLU A 92 12.16 9.41 25.40
CA GLU A 92 13.10 9.46 26.51
C GLU A 92 14.55 9.26 26.03
N ARG A 93 14.77 8.28 25.16
CA ARG A 93 16.10 7.94 24.62
C ARG A 93 16.44 8.66 23.32
N LYS A 94 15.55 9.51 22.81
CA LYS A 94 15.69 10.20 21.51
C LYS A 94 15.99 9.23 20.36
N LEU A 95 15.32 8.08 20.37
CA LEU A 95 15.50 7.06 19.32
C LEU A 95 14.78 7.49 18.03
N PRO A 96 15.37 7.25 16.85
CA PRO A 96 14.69 7.46 15.59
C PRO A 96 13.44 6.58 15.48
N VAL A 97 12.37 7.16 14.93
CA VAL A 97 11.15 6.43 14.55
C VAL A 97 10.91 6.68 13.07
N ILE A 98 10.72 5.60 12.33
CA ILE A 98 10.42 5.62 10.90
C ILE A 98 9.08 4.92 10.70
N PHE A 99 8.09 5.65 10.18
CA PHE A 99 6.80 5.14 9.76
C PHE A 99 6.91 4.63 8.34
N LEU A 100 6.53 3.36 8.15
CA LEU A 100 6.59 2.65 6.91
C LEU A 100 5.17 2.40 6.40
N GLU A 101 4.95 2.74 5.13
CA GLU A 101 3.71 2.45 4.42
C GLU A 101 3.95 1.94 3.00
N ASP A 102 2.90 1.36 2.41
CA ASP A 102 2.92 1.09 0.98
C ASP A 102 3.07 2.41 0.22
N GLY A 103 4.01 2.47 -0.73
CA GLY A 103 4.13 3.57 -1.67
C GLY A 103 2.94 3.65 -2.63
N PHE A 104 2.91 4.69 -3.46
CA PHE A 104 1.75 4.95 -4.34
C PHE A 104 1.65 3.98 -5.52
N LEU A 105 2.75 3.30 -5.88
CA LEU A 105 2.80 2.23 -6.88
C LEU A 105 3.10 0.89 -6.20
N ARG A 106 2.05 0.10 -5.94
CA ARG A 106 2.16 -1.05 -5.02
C ARG A 106 2.50 -2.37 -5.71
N SER A 107 1.67 -2.86 -6.64
CA SER A 107 1.88 -4.17 -7.26
C SER A 107 1.01 -4.39 -8.51
N ALA A 108 1.40 -5.31 -9.39
CA ALA A 108 0.56 -5.77 -10.51
C ALA A 108 -0.65 -6.58 -10.07
N ARG A 109 -0.65 -7.13 -8.84
CA ARG A 109 -1.80 -7.84 -8.25
C ARG A 109 -2.50 -6.98 -7.20
N PRO A 110 -3.80 -7.19 -6.92
CA PRO A 110 -4.52 -6.47 -5.88
C PRO A 110 -3.96 -6.72 -4.47
N SER A 111 -4.21 -5.79 -3.53
CA SER A 111 -3.69 -5.81 -2.14
C SER A 111 -3.86 -7.13 -1.41
N ALA A 112 -5.00 -7.80 -1.67
CA ALA A 112 -5.40 -9.02 -1.01
C ALA A 112 -4.44 -10.20 -1.29
N SER A 113 -3.74 -10.20 -2.41
CA SER A 113 -2.91 -11.34 -2.87
C SER A 113 -1.60 -11.57 -2.09
N ARG A 114 -1.41 -10.92 -0.93
CA ARG A 114 -0.16 -10.94 -0.12
C ARG A 114 1.11 -10.73 -0.97
N THR A 115 1.00 -9.91 -2.01
CA THR A 115 2.15 -9.51 -2.82
C THR A 115 2.99 -8.50 -2.07
N ALA A 116 4.31 -8.67 -2.16
CA ALA A 116 5.26 -7.68 -1.67
C ALA A 116 5.03 -6.35 -2.40
N PRO A 117 5.04 -5.22 -1.68
CA PRO A 117 4.94 -3.91 -2.31
C PRO A 117 6.23 -3.62 -3.09
N LEU A 118 6.09 -3.06 -4.28
CA LEU A 118 7.21 -2.63 -5.13
C LEU A 118 7.73 -1.24 -4.76
N SER A 119 7.01 -0.54 -3.88
CA SER A 119 7.32 0.81 -3.44
C SER A 119 6.97 0.95 -1.97
N LEU A 120 7.85 1.62 -1.21
CA LEU A 120 7.68 1.88 0.21
C LEU A 120 7.84 3.37 0.49
N ALA A 121 6.94 3.91 1.31
CA ALA A 121 6.99 5.24 1.86
C ALA A 121 7.63 5.18 3.26
N LEU A 122 8.68 5.97 3.49
CA LEU A 122 9.43 6.01 4.75
C LEU A 122 9.39 7.43 5.33
N ASP A 123 8.55 7.67 6.33
CA ASP A 123 8.45 8.96 7.02
C ASP A 123 9.15 8.93 8.38
N ARG A 124 9.97 9.93 8.68
CA ARG A 124 10.57 10.15 10.01
C ARG A 124 9.71 11.03 10.92
N ARG A 125 8.69 11.68 10.35
CA ARG A 125 7.75 12.57 11.06
C ARG A 125 6.42 11.86 11.33
N THR A 126 5.55 11.85 10.34
CA THR A 126 4.24 11.20 10.36
C THR A 126 3.94 10.68 8.95
N PRO A 127 3.20 9.59 8.77
CA PRO A 127 2.84 9.09 7.45
C PRO A 127 2.19 10.16 6.55
N TYR A 128 2.44 10.08 5.24
CA TYR A 128 1.90 11.01 4.23
C TYR A 128 0.39 11.29 4.29
N PHE A 129 -0.42 10.36 4.82
CA PHE A 129 -1.87 10.52 4.91
C PHE A 129 -2.33 11.21 6.20
N ASP A 130 -1.45 11.41 7.18
CA ASP A 130 -1.76 12.13 8.40
C ASP A 130 -1.60 13.63 8.17
N CYS A 131 -2.73 14.34 8.20
CA CYS A 131 -2.77 15.77 8.00
C CYS A 131 -2.72 16.58 9.31
N ARG A 132 -2.58 15.93 10.47
CA ARG A 132 -2.53 16.63 11.76
C ARG A 132 -1.17 17.27 12.00
N GLU A 133 -0.11 16.62 11.51
CA GLU A 133 1.29 17.05 11.64
C GLU A 133 1.97 17.06 10.24
N PRO A 134 3.07 17.81 10.04
CA PRO A 134 3.79 17.80 8.77
C PRO A 134 4.52 16.46 8.54
N SER A 135 4.23 15.79 7.43
CA SER A 135 4.97 14.60 6.96
C SER A 135 6.28 14.97 6.23
N ASP A 136 7.17 14.01 5.98
CA ASP A 136 8.36 14.30 5.16
C ASP A 136 7.98 14.59 3.71
N LEU A 137 6.90 13.97 3.19
CA LEU A 137 6.34 14.33 1.90
C LEU A 137 5.82 15.79 1.87
N GLU A 138 5.08 16.23 2.89
CA GLU A 138 4.61 17.62 2.97
C GLU A 138 5.78 18.60 3.01
N MET A 139 6.82 18.28 3.79
CA MET A 139 8.04 19.11 3.84
C MET A 139 8.76 19.15 2.51
N LEU A 140 8.97 17.99 1.85
CA LEU A 140 9.57 17.90 0.54
C LEU A 140 8.81 18.76 -0.48
N LEU A 141 7.49 18.59 -0.53
CA LEU A 141 6.60 19.32 -1.42
C LEU A 141 6.55 20.82 -1.11
N GLN A 142 6.85 21.23 0.13
CA GLN A 142 6.86 22.64 0.55
C GLN A 142 8.20 23.33 0.29
N SER A 143 9.33 22.61 0.41
CA SER A 143 10.67 23.22 0.42
C SER A 143 11.52 22.92 -0.80
N TYR A 144 11.23 21.87 -1.57
CA TYR A 144 12.02 21.55 -2.77
C TYR A 144 11.82 22.63 -3.84
N ASP A 145 12.91 23.07 -4.45
CA ASP A 145 12.93 24.06 -5.53
C ASP A 145 12.77 23.35 -6.89
N PHE A 146 11.51 23.11 -7.28
CA PHE A 146 11.21 22.42 -8.54
C PHE A 146 11.50 23.27 -9.77
N GLU A 147 11.45 24.61 -9.65
CA GLU A 147 11.72 25.51 -10.77
C GLU A 147 13.22 25.47 -11.15
N ALA A 148 14.09 25.23 -10.17
CA ALA A 148 15.52 25.02 -10.39
C ALA A 148 15.87 23.61 -10.91
N ASP A 149 14.93 22.68 -11.03
CA ASP A 149 15.17 21.32 -11.56
C ASP A 149 14.23 20.98 -12.74
N PRO A 150 14.45 21.59 -13.92
CA PRO A 150 13.64 21.33 -15.10
C PRO A 150 13.80 19.88 -15.62
N ALA A 151 14.91 19.21 -15.32
CA ALA A 151 15.14 17.82 -15.72
C ALA A 151 14.23 16.87 -14.92
N LEU A 152 14.07 17.11 -13.62
CA LEU A 152 13.13 16.37 -12.79
C LEU A 152 11.68 16.61 -13.23
N LEU A 153 11.30 17.85 -13.56
CA LEU A 153 9.96 18.15 -14.06
C LEU A 153 9.67 17.49 -15.42
N ALA A 154 10.66 17.45 -16.32
CA ALA A 154 10.54 16.70 -17.58
C ALA A 154 10.38 15.20 -17.33
N ARG A 155 11.17 14.62 -16.42
CA ARG A 155 11.03 13.21 -15.99
C ARG A 155 9.65 12.94 -15.39
N ALA A 156 9.14 13.85 -14.58
CA ALA A 156 7.81 13.75 -13.99
C ALA A 156 6.72 13.74 -15.06
N ARG A 157 6.79 14.63 -16.06
CA ARG A 157 5.85 14.64 -17.20
C ARG A 157 5.83 13.30 -17.93
N THR A 158 6.99 12.77 -18.31
CA THR A 158 7.10 11.45 -18.95
C THR A 158 6.59 10.34 -18.04
N GLY A 159 6.82 10.45 -16.73
CA GLY A 159 6.31 9.50 -15.74
C GLY A 159 4.78 9.51 -15.64
N ILE A 160 4.15 10.68 -15.70
CA ILE A 160 2.69 10.84 -15.74
C ILE A 160 2.13 10.19 -17.00
N GLU A 161 2.70 10.48 -18.17
CA GLU A 161 2.31 9.89 -19.45
C GLU A 161 2.44 8.36 -19.42
N LEU A 162 3.56 7.84 -18.91
CA LEU A 162 3.80 6.41 -18.77
C LEU A 162 2.76 5.73 -17.86
N LEU A 163 2.46 6.32 -16.70
CA LEU A 163 1.52 5.75 -15.74
C LEU A 163 0.08 5.78 -16.27
N THR A 164 -0.32 6.89 -16.89
CA THR A 164 -1.68 7.05 -17.43
C THR A 164 -1.92 6.18 -18.66
N ALA A 165 -0.96 6.10 -19.58
CA ALA A 165 -1.07 5.28 -20.79
C ALA A 165 -1.03 3.77 -20.52
N SER A 166 -0.34 3.33 -19.46
CA SER A 166 -0.28 1.91 -19.07
C SER A 166 -1.56 1.39 -18.43
N GLY A 167 -2.48 2.29 -18.02
CA GLY A 167 -3.68 1.91 -17.26
C GLY A 167 -3.37 1.41 -15.85
N ILE A 168 -2.12 1.54 -15.40
CA ILE A 168 -1.68 1.09 -14.08
C ILE A 168 -2.27 1.99 -12.99
N SER A 169 -2.77 1.37 -11.93
CA SER A 169 -3.26 1.99 -10.72
C SER A 169 -2.61 1.33 -9.49
N LYS A 170 -2.92 1.78 -8.27
CA LYS A 170 -2.42 1.16 -7.03
C LYS A 170 -2.71 -0.34 -6.97
N TYR A 171 -3.84 -0.76 -7.53
CA TYR A 171 -4.26 -2.16 -7.64
C TYR A 171 -4.67 -2.49 -9.08
N ASN A 172 -4.00 -3.46 -9.70
CA ASN A 172 -4.24 -3.88 -11.08
C ASN A 172 -4.92 -5.27 -11.11
N GLY A 173 -5.81 -5.53 -12.07
CA GLY A 173 -6.65 -6.74 -12.09
C GLY A 173 -7.18 -7.10 -13.50
N GLY A 174 -7.65 -8.35 -13.66
CA GLY A 174 -7.93 -8.99 -14.97
C GLY A 174 -9.17 -8.54 -15.77
N ARG A 175 -9.37 -9.20 -16.92
CA ARG A 175 -10.27 -8.89 -18.07
C ARG A 175 -11.52 -8.05 -17.76
N GLN A 176 -11.68 -6.99 -18.56
CA GLN A 176 -12.41 -5.77 -18.24
C GLN A 176 -13.74 -5.67 -19.01
N ARG A 177 -14.82 -5.26 -18.35
CA ARG A 177 -15.90 -4.54 -19.04
C ARG A 177 -15.42 -3.11 -19.28
N THR A 178 -15.89 -2.45 -20.34
CA THR A 178 -15.58 -1.04 -20.58
C THR A 178 -16.44 -0.15 -19.68
N ALA A 179 -16.02 1.09 -19.46
CA ALA A 179 -16.81 2.07 -18.72
C ALA A 179 -18.21 2.26 -19.33
N GLU A 180 -18.33 2.26 -20.65
CA GLU A 180 -19.61 2.40 -21.38
C GLU A 180 -20.53 1.20 -21.12
N ALA A 181 -19.97 0.00 -21.02
CA ALA A 181 -20.74 -1.20 -20.69
C ALA A 181 -21.30 -1.20 -19.25
N VAL A 182 -20.70 -0.42 -18.35
CA VAL A 182 -21.12 -0.33 -16.93
C VAL A 182 -21.98 0.91 -16.67
N TYR A 183 -21.62 2.05 -17.26
CA TYR A 183 -22.26 3.35 -17.03
C TYR A 183 -23.36 3.67 -18.04
N GLY A 184 -23.46 2.90 -19.12
CA GLY A 184 -24.33 3.15 -20.26
C GLY A 184 -23.75 4.19 -21.22
N GLU A 185 -24.58 4.66 -22.14
CA GLU A 185 -24.24 5.74 -23.06
C GLU A 185 -24.00 7.06 -22.30
N LYS A 186 -22.96 7.81 -22.69
CA LYS A 186 -22.68 9.12 -22.09
C LYS A 186 -23.53 10.18 -22.79
N THR A 187 -24.64 10.54 -22.17
CA THR A 187 -25.56 11.58 -22.68
C THR A 187 -25.30 12.97 -22.08
N GLY A 188 -24.39 13.08 -21.10
CA GLY A 188 -24.08 14.32 -20.42
C GLY A 188 -22.87 14.21 -19.49
N LYS A 189 -22.75 15.16 -18.54
CA LYS A 189 -21.66 15.19 -17.56
C LYS A 189 -21.74 13.98 -16.62
N ARG A 190 -20.61 13.33 -16.37
CA ARG A 190 -20.46 12.22 -15.42
C ARG A 190 -19.59 12.61 -14.24
N VAL A 191 -20.09 12.31 -13.05
CA VAL A 191 -19.39 12.56 -11.79
C VAL A 191 -19.15 11.24 -11.10
N LEU A 192 -17.90 10.93 -10.75
CA LEU A 192 -17.55 9.73 -10.01
C LEU A 192 -17.28 10.07 -8.54
N VAL A 193 -18.04 9.44 -7.65
CA VAL A 193 -17.84 9.49 -6.21
C VAL A 193 -17.08 8.23 -5.78
N ILE A 194 -15.89 8.42 -5.22
CA ILE A 194 -15.01 7.32 -4.79
C ILE A 194 -15.35 6.91 -3.35
N GLY A 195 -15.88 5.70 -3.18
CA GLY A 195 -16.08 5.11 -1.87
C GLY A 195 -14.79 4.60 -1.25
N GLN A 196 -14.66 4.77 0.06
CA GLN A 196 -13.55 4.30 0.87
C GLN A 196 -14.06 3.49 2.08
N VAL A 197 -13.16 2.73 2.70
CA VAL A 197 -13.40 2.12 4.01
C VAL A 197 -13.39 3.23 5.06
N GLU A 198 -14.51 3.50 5.72
CA GLU A 198 -14.69 4.71 6.55
C GLU A 198 -13.90 4.70 7.87
N ASP A 199 -13.36 3.55 8.28
CA ASP A 199 -12.42 3.42 9.39
C ASP A 199 -10.95 3.31 8.95
N ASP A 200 -10.66 3.52 7.65
CA ASP A 200 -9.30 3.52 7.13
C ASP A 200 -8.44 4.62 7.78
N ALA A 201 -7.16 4.32 7.97
CA ALA A 201 -6.20 5.25 8.58
C ALA A 201 -6.14 6.58 7.80
N SER A 202 -6.19 6.56 6.48
CA SER A 202 -6.19 7.78 5.67
C SER A 202 -7.41 8.66 5.89
N ILE A 203 -8.57 8.12 6.29
CA ILE A 203 -9.73 8.94 6.68
C ILE A 203 -9.56 9.41 8.12
N ARG A 204 -9.24 8.50 9.04
CA ARG A 204 -9.07 8.84 10.46
C ARG A 204 -8.03 9.93 10.71
N TYR A 205 -6.95 9.92 9.93
CA TYR A 205 -5.81 10.85 10.08
C TYR A 205 -5.79 11.94 9.00
N GLY A 206 -6.54 11.76 7.90
CA GLY A 206 -6.58 12.70 6.79
C GLY A 206 -7.92 13.43 6.63
N CYS A 207 -8.89 13.27 7.51
CA CYS A 207 -10.20 13.94 7.41
C CYS A 207 -10.60 14.57 8.76
N PRO A 208 -10.05 15.76 9.10
CA PRO A 208 -10.31 16.46 10.36
C PRO A 208 -11.79 16.72 10.64
N VAL A 209 -12.52 17.20 9.63
CA VAL A 209 -13.98 17.28 9.66
C VAL A 209 -14.53 15.95 9.13
N PRO A 210 -15.26 15.16 9.95
CA PRO A 210 -15.75 13.85 9.54
C PRO A 210 -16.59 13.91 8.26
N MET A 211 -16.35 12.97 7.36
CA MET A 211 -17.06 12.80 6.10
C MET A 211 -17.34 11.32 5.90
N THR A 212 -18.60 10.94 5.70
CA THR A 212 -18.96 9.56 5.31
C THR A 212 -19.02 9.43 3.79
N ASN A 213 -19.04 8.19 3.28
CA ASN A 213 -19.26 7.97 1.85
C ASN A 213 -20.61 8.55 1.38
N ASN A 214 -21.66 8.41 2.19
CA ASN A 214 -22.97 8.96 1.88
C ASN A 214 -22.97 10.50 1.86
N ASP A 215 -22.26 11.14 2.78
CA ASP A 215 -22.14 12.60 2.78
C ASP A 215 -21.42 13.10 1.53
N LEU A 216 -20.39 12.37 1.08
CA LEU A 216 -19.71 12.68 -0.17
C LEU A 216 -20.63 12.54 -1.39
N VAL A 217 -21.49 11.50 -1.42
CA VAL A 217 -22.50 11.35 -2.49
C VAL A 217 -23.51 12.50 -2.47
N ARG A 218 -23.99 12.89 -1.28
CA ARG A 218 -24.91 14.03 -1.13
C ARG A 218 -24.27 15.34 -1.59
N LEU A 219 -23.00 15.55 -1.24
CA LEU A 219 -22.23 16.72 -1.67
C LEU A 219 -22.14 16.79 -3.20
N ALA A 220 -21.74 15.69 -3.84
CA ALA A 220 -21.65 15.61 -5.29
C ALA A 220 -23.00 15.86 -5.98
N ALA A 221 -24.08 15.26 -5.48
CA ALA A 221 -25.42 15.43 -6.03
C ALA A 221 -25.95 16.86 -5.87
N ALA A 222 -25.67 17.52 -4.74
CA ALA A 222 -26.08 18.88 -4.48
C ALA A 222 -25.39 19.90 -5.41
N GLU A 223 -24.12 19.66 -5.75
CA GLU A 223 -23.31 20.59 -6.55
C GLU A 223 -23.37 20.31 -8.05
N GLN A 224 -23.73 19.09 -8.43
CA GLN A 224 -23.80 18.64 -9.81
C GLN A 224 -25.21 18.12 -10.15
N PRO A 225 -26.28 18.92 -9.95
CA PRO A 225 -27.66 18.43 -10.00
C PRO A 225 -28.11 17.91 -11.37
N ALA A 226 -27.43 18.29 -12.46
CA ALA A 226 -27.73 17.84 -13.82
C ALA A 226 -26.79 16.71 -14.30
N ALA A 227 -25.82 16.28 -13.49
CA ALA A 227 -24.85 15.26 -13.88
C ALA A 227 -25.34 13.86 -13.52
N GLN A 228 -24.88 12.86 -14.28
CA GLN A 228 -24.99 11.47 -13.87
C GLN A 228 -23.99 11.22 -12.73
N ILE A 229 -24.51 11.03 -11.52
CA ILE A 229 -23.70 10.70 -10.34
C ILE A 229 -23.49 9.19 -10.30
N LEU A 230 -22.23 8.77 -10.35
CA LEU A 230 -21.79 7.39 -10.26
C LEU A 230 -21.10 7.20 -8.90
N TYR A 231 -21.60 6.30 -8.06
CA TYR A 231 -20.94 5.96 -6.80
C TYR A 231 -20.25 4.60 -6.91
N LYS A 232 -18.93 4.59 -6.77
CA LYS A 232 -18.11 3.37 -6.77
C LYS A 232 -17.71 3.02 -5.33
N PRO A 233 -18.45 2.14 -4.63
CA PRO A 233 -18.09 1.72 -3.28
C PRO A 233 -16.74 0.99 -3.27
N HIS A 234 -16.05 1.05 -2.12
CA HIS A 234 -14.80 0.30 -1.95
C HIS A 234 -15.07 -1.21 -2.01
N PRO A 235 -14.28 -2.02 -2.73
CA PRO A 235 -14.51 -3.45 -2.86
C PRO A 235 -14.63 -4.19 -1.52
N ASP A 236 -13.86 -3.80 -0.51
CA ASP A 236 -13.88 -4.42 0.83
C ASP A 236 -15.17 -4.13 1.62
N VAL A 237 -15.86 -3.03 1.30
CA VAL A 237 -17.18 -2.70 1.87
C VAL A 237 -18.25 -3.55 1.17
N VAL A 238 -18.17 -3.66 -0.17
CA VAL A 238 -19.08 -4.52 -0.95
C VAL A 238 -18.95 -5.99 -0.52
N SER A 239 -17.73 -6.47 -0.28
CA SER A 239 -17.47 -7.84 0.17
C SER A 239 -17.67 -8.07 1.68
N ARG A 240 -18.18 -7.06 2.42
CA ARG A 240 -18.48 -7.12 3.87
C ARG A 240 -17.30 -7.49 4.77
N VAL A 241 -16.07 -7.27 4.30
CA VAL A 241 -14.84 -7.51 5.09
C VAL A 241 -14.68 -6.47 6.18
N ARG A 242 -15.22 -5.26 5.95
CA ARG A 242 -15.24 -4.16 6.92
C ARG A 242 -16.68 -3.75 7.21
N PRO A 243 -17.00 -3.39 8.47
CA PRO A 243 -18.32 -2.87 8.80
C PRO A 243 -18.54 -1.54 8.06
N ALA A 244 -19.66 -1.43 7.36
CA ALA A 244 -20.09 -0.17 6.78
C ALA A 244 -20.55 0.77 7.91
N ARG A 245 -20.00 2.00 8.02
CA ARG A 245 -20.49 2.98 9.00
C ARG A 245 -21.65 3.79 8.44
N SER A 246 -21.70 3.95 7.12
CA SER A 246 -22.87 4.47 6.38
C SER A 246 -23.56 3.36 5.57
N ASP A 247 -24.89 3.46 5.45
CA ASP A 247 -25.70 2.56 4.61
C ASP A 247 -25.89 3.18 3.22
N PRO A 248 -25.27 2.61 2.17
CA PRO A 248 -25.40 3.18 0.82
C PRO A 248 -26.84 3.23 0.29
N ALA A 249 -27.77 2.43 0.82
CA ALA A 249 -29.18 2.53 0.45
C ALA A 249 -29.76 3.93 0.69
N GLY A 250 -29.25 4.65 1.69
CA GLY A 250 -29.66 6.02 2.01
C GLY A 250 -29.33 7.07 0.95
N VAL A 251 -28.52 6.74 -0.06
CA VAL A 251 -28.15 7.63 -1.18
C VAL A 251 -28.39 6.99 -2.56
N ALA A 252 -29.06 5.84 -2.62
CA ALA A 252 -29.36 5.14 -3.87
C ALA A 252 -30.26 5.93 -4.83
N HIS A 253 -31.04 6.89 -4.31
CA HIS A 253 -31.87 7.79 -5.11
C HIS A 253 -31.06 8.97 -5.71
N LEU A 254 -29.80 9.16 -5.30
CA LEU A 254 -28.95 10.27 -5.74
C LEU A 254 -27.85 9.82 -6.72
N ALA A 255 -27.52 8.52 -6.74
CA ALA A 255 -26.41 8.02 -7.53
C ALA A 255 -26.66 6.60 -8.06
N GLN A 256 -26.13 6.33 -9.25
CA GLN A 256 -26.03 4.98 -9.79
C GLN A 256 -24.83 4.26 -9.16
N PHE A 257 -25.07 3.05 -8.67
CA PHE A 257 -24.07 2.24 -7.99
C PHE A 257 -23.21 1.45 -8.98
N VAL A 258 -21.90 1.59 -8.86
CA VAL A 258 -20.91 0.87 -9.68
C VAL A 258 -20.30 -0.23 -8.83
N THR A 259 -20.98 -1.39 -8.79
CA THR A 259 -20.54 -2.55 -7.99
C THR A 259 -19.67 -3.52 -8.78
N GLU A 260 -19.68 -3.38 -10.10
CA GLU A 260 -18.90 -4.16 -11.03
C GLU A 260 -17.40 -3.91 -10.86
N THR A 261 -16.63 -4.99 -11.05
CA THR A 261 -15.17 -4.93 -11.07
C THR A 261 -14.71 -4.17 -12.31
N LEU A 262 -14.44 -2.88 -12.10
CA LEU A 262 -13.86 -1.97 -13.08
C LEU A 262 -12.61 -1.34 -12.46
N PRO A 263 -11.40 -1.56 -13.03
CA PRO A 263 -10.22 -0.85 -12.61
C PRO A 263 -10.38 0.64 -12.73
N LEU A 264 -9.63 1.33 -11.89
CA LEU A 264 -9.78 2.77 -11.77
C LEU A 264 -9.46 3.49 -13.08
N ALA A 265 -8.42 3.07 -13.80
CA ALA A 265 -8.06 3.67 -15.09
C ALA A 265 -9.21 3.60 -16.11
N GLU A 266 -9.89 2.46 -16.19
CA GLU A 266 -11.08 2.29 -17.03
C GLU A 266 -12.26 3.10 -16.49
N ALA A 267 -12.50 3.04 -15.17
CA ALA A 267 -13.56 3.77 -14.49
C ALA A 267 -13.50 5.29 -14.71
N LEU A 268 -12.31 5.85 -14.89
CA LEU A 268 -12.08 7.29 -15.08
C LEU A 268 -12.26 7.74 -16.54
N LYS A 269 -12.26 6.85 -17.54
CA LYS A 269 -12.23 7.22 -18.97
C LYS A 269 -13.34 8.16 -19.42
N THR A 270 -14.55 8.00 -18.87
CA THR A 270 -15.73 8.76 -19.29
C THR A 270 -16.16 9.81 -18.26
N ILE A 271 -15.37 10.00 -17.19
CA ILE A 271 -15.70 10.85 -16.04
C ILE A 271 -15.20 12.27 -16.29
N ASP A 272 -16.05 13.25 -15.97
CA ASP A 272 -15.73 14.66 -16.11
C ASP A 272 -15.34 15.33 -14.79
N HIS A 273 -15.68 14.71 -13.65
CA HIS A 273 -15.35 15.23 -12.32
C HIS A 273 -15.30 14.10 -11.30
N VAL A 274 -14.36 14.16 -10.34
CA VAL A 274 -14.24 13.18 -9.26
C VAL A 274 -14.48 13.84 -7.90
N TYR A 275 -15.25 13.17 -7.05
CA TYR A 275 -15.39 13.49 -5.63
C TYR A 275 -14.72 12.41 -4.80
N THR A 276 -13.91 12.80 -3.82
CA THR A 276 -13.18 11.89 -2.94
C THR A 276 -13.02 12.46 -1.54
N ILE A 277 -12.81 11.59 -0.54
CA ILE A 277 -12.44 12.03 0.82
C ILE A 277 -10.92 12.16 0.89
N THR A 278 -10.21 11.02 0.91
CA THR A 278 -8.75 10.97 1.00
C THR A 278 -8.12 9.94 0.07
N SER A 279 -8.90 9.38 -0.85
CA SER A 279 -8.45 8.26 -1.68
C SER A 279 -7.31 8.66 -2.60
N LEU A 280 -6.33 7.77 -2.79
CA LEU A 280 -5.33 7.93 -3.84
C LEU A 280 -5.97 8.05 -5.24
N ALA A 281 -7.18 7.50 -5.41
CA ALA A 281 -7.91 7.61 -6.67
C ALA A 281 -8.17 9.06 -7.11
N GLY A 282 -8.29 10.00 -6.16
CA GLY A 282 -8.36 11.43 -6.49
C GLY A 282 -7.06 11.95 -7.10
N PHE A 283 -5.90 11.51 -6.58
CA PHE A 283 -4.63 11.86 -7.21
C PHE A 283 -4.51 11.25 -8.62
N GLU A 284 -4.91 9.99 -8.78
CA GLU A 284 -4.92 9.34 -10.11
C GLU A 284 -5.85 10.03 -11.13
N ALA A 285 -6.93 10.67 -10.66
CA ALA A 285 -7.80 11.50 -11.49
C ALA A 285 -7.13 12.82 -11.88
N LEU A 286 -6.42 13.49 -10.95
CA LEU A 286 -5.60 14.67 -11.24
C LEU A 286 -4.53 14.36 -12.30
N LEU A 287 -3.86 13.21 -12.20
CA LEU A 287 -2.87 12.77 -13.18
C LEU A 287 -3.45 12.61 -14.60
N ARG A 288 -4.77 12.42 -14.72
CA ARG A 288 -5.51 12.30 -15.98
C ARG A 288 -6.16 13.61 -16.42
N GLY A 289 -5.88 14.72 -15.72
CA GLY A 289 -6.48 16.02 -16.01
C GLY A 289 -7.96 16.12 -15.67
N ILE A 290 -8.48 15.21 -14.84
CA ILE A 290 -9.88 15.25 -14.41
C ILE A 290 -9.98 16.17 -13.19
N PRO A 291 -10.87 17.18 -13.18
CA PRO A 291 -11.14 17.99 -12.00
C PRO A 291 -11.55 17.14 -10.79
N VAL A 292 -11.01 17.47 -9.62
CA VAL A 292 -11.26 16.72 -8.37
C VAL A 292 -11.71 17.66 -7.27
N THR A 293 -12.83 17.31 -6.63
CA THR A 293 -13.26 17.87 -5.36
C THR A 293 -12.86 16.95 -4.22
N VAL A 294 -12.18 17.51 -3.22
CA VAL A 294 -11.60 16.76 -2.10
C VAL A 294 -12.28 17.17 -0.80
N ALA A 295 -13.01 16.24 -0.22
CA ALA A 295 -13.74 16.46 1.03
C ALA A 295 -12.88 16.28 2.28
N GLY A 296 -11.73 15.59 2.18
CA GLY A 296 -10.75 15.41 3.25
C GLY A 296 -9.51 16.28 3.07
N SER A 297 -8.37 15.78 3.55
CA SER A 297 -7.05 16.41 3.48
C SER A 297 -5.94 15.39 3.13
N PRO A 298 -6.06 14.64 2.02
CA PRO A 298 -5.00 13.75 1.54
C PRO A 298 -3.74 14.54 1.18
N PHE A 299 -2.61 13.84 0.95
CA PHE A 299 -1.32 14.48 0.67
C PHE A 299 -1.31 15.44 -0.53
N TYR A 300 -2.20 15.22 -1.51
CA TYR A 300 -2.30 16.01 -2.75
C TYR A 300 -3.24 17.22 -2.65
N ALA A 301 -3.98 17.38 -1.55
CA ALA A 301 -4.84 18.54 -1.30
C ALA A 301 -4.05 19.75 -0.80
N GLY A 302 -4.54 20.97 -1.01
CA GLY A 302 -3.95 22.21 -0.51
C GLY A 302 -2.82 22.80 -1.35
N TRP A 303 -2.50 22.19 -2.50
CA TRP A 303 -1.46 22.69 -3.41
C TRP A 303 -2.01 23.44 -4.63
N GLY A 304 -3.32 23.72 -4.65
CA GLY A 304 -3.99 24.45 -5.74
C GLY A 304 -4.34 23.61 -6.97
N LEU A 305 -4.27 22.27 -6.87
CA LEU A 305 -4.58 21.33 -7.96
C LEU A 305 -6.00 20.73 -7.85
N ALA A 306 -6.64 20.83 -6.69
CA ALA A 306 -7.98 20.31 -6.43
C ALA A 306 -8.88 21.38 -5.81
N ASP A 307 -10.20 21.15 -5.88
CA ASP A 307 -11.21 21.92 -5.15
C ASP A 307 -11.37 21.34 -3.73
N ASP A 308 -10.59 21.89 -2.80
CA ASP A 308 -10.47 21.40 -1.43
C ASP A 308 -11.57 21.97 -0.52
N ARG A 309 -12.26 21.11 0.25
CA ARG A 309 -13.34 21.51 1.17
C ARG A 309 -12.90 21.71 2.60
N GLN A 310 -11.67 21.29 2.91
CA GLN A 310 -11.04 21.55 4.20
C GLN A 310 -9.87 22.51 4.02
N ALA A 311 -9.60 23.33 5.02
CA ALA A 311 -8.51 24.28 4.98
C ALA A 311 -7.15 23.58 5.20
N HIS A 312 -6.12 24.06 4.51
CA HIS A 312 -4.75 23.55 4.63
C HIS A 312 -3.78 24.67 5.05
N PRO A 313 -3.81 25.12 6.32
CA PRO A 313 -3.05 26.30 6.75
C PRO A 313 -1.53 26.15 6.62
N ARG A 314 -1.01 24.92 6.55
CA ARG A 314 0.42 24.63 6.37
C ARG A 314 0.86 24.55 4.90
N ARG A 315 -0.07 24.30 3.98
CA ARG A 315 0.20 24.14 2.54
C ARG A 315 -0.11 25.47 1.85
N GLY A 316 0.90 26.33 1.81
CA GLY A 316 0.74 27.73 1.40
C GLY A 316 1.20 28.04 -0.02
N ARG A 317 1.80 27.07 -0.73
CA ARG A 317 2.33 27.26 -2.08
C ARG A 317 1.51 26.50 -3.12
N LYS A 318 1.48 27.01 -4.34
CA LYS A 318 0.89 26.31 -5.48
C LYS A 318 1.92 25.41 -6.13
N LEU A 319 1.52 24.20 -6.50
CA LEU A 319 2.35 23.25 -7.26
C LEU A 319 1.77 23.01 -8.64
N THR A 320 2.64 22.73 -9.60
CA THR A 320 2.23 22.08 -10.85
C THR A 320 1.95 20.60 -10.59
N LEU A 321 1.22 19.97 -11.51
CA LEU A 321 0.95 18.53 -11.44
C LEU A 321 2.26 17.72 -11.50
N GLU A 322 3.19 18.15 -12.34
CA GLU A 322 4.53 17.57 -12.46
C GLU A 322 5.34 17.70 -11.17
N ALA A 323 5.30 18.85 -10.49
CA ALA A 323 6.00 19.03 -9.22
C ALA A 323 5.43 18.11 -8.12
N LEU A 324 4.11 18.01 -8.03
CA LEU A 324 3.46 17.11 -7.07
C LEU A 324 3.78 15.65 -7.38
N PHE A 325 3.77 15.25 -8.67
CA PHE A 325 4.17 13.91 -9.09
C PHE A 325 5.65 13.64 -8.82
N ALA A 326 6.55 14.58 -9.09
CA ALA A 326 7.97 14.43 -8.82
C ALA A 326 8.22 14.16 -7.32
N GLY A 327 7.60 14.96 -6.45
CA GLY A 327 7.67 14.74 -5.01
C GLY A 327 7.11 13.37 -4.63
N ALA A 328 5.89 13.05 -5.05
CA ALA A 328 5.18 11.85 -4.60
C ALA A 328 5.70 10.53 -5.20
N TYR A 329 6.16 10.51 -6.45
CA TYR A 329 6.52 9.27 -7.17
C TYR A 329 8.02 9.16 -7.50
N LEU A 330 8.80 10.23 -7.48
CA LEU A 330 10.21 10.17 -7.88
C LEU A 330 11.18 10.37 -6.72
N LEU A 331 10.83 11.23 -5.77
CA LEU A 331 11.73 11.63 -4.69
C LEU A 331 11.38 10.99 -3.34
N TYR A 332 10.10 10.89 -3.01
CA TYR A 332 9.65 10.46 -1.68
C TYR A 332 9.72 8.94 -1.44
N PRO A 333 9.12 8.09 -2.30
CA PRO A 333 9.13 6.65 -2.07
C PRO A 333 10.43 6.01 -2.54
N ARG A 334 10.80 4.90 -1.90
CA ARG A 334 11.84 3.98 -2.39
C ARG A 334 11.18 2.86 -3.17
N TYR A 335 11.79 2.45 -4.28
CA TYR A 335 11.31 1.35 -5.11
C TYR A 335 12.23 0.15 -4.98
N PHE A 336 11.67 -1.05 -5.00
CA PHE A 336 12.41 -2.29 -4.83
C PHE A 336 11.99 -3.34 -5.85
N ASP A 337 12.96 -4.08 -6.36
CA ASP A 337 12.67 -5.32 -7.09
C ASP A 337 12.12 -6.37 -6.11
N HIS A 338 11.04 -7.04 -6.49
CA HIS A 338 10.37 -7.99 -5.60
C HIS A 338 11.16 -9.28 -5.33
N GLU A 339 11.99 -9.72 -6.29
CA GLU A 339 12.77 -10.95 -6.20
C GLU A 339 14.06 -10.67 -5.43
N THR A 340 14.83 -9.68 -5.88
CA THR A 340 16.16 -9.40 -5.32
C THR A 340 16.09 -8.56 -4.04
N GLY A 341 15.09 -7.67 -3.93
CA GLY A 341 15.02 -6.66 -2.87
C GLY A 341 15.96 -5.47 -3.10
N GLU A 342 16.64 -5.41 -4.25
CA GLU A 342 17.50 -4.27 -4.60
C GLU A 342 16.67 -3.03 -4.92
N GLU A 343 17.23 -1.86 -4.64
CA GLU A 343 16.60 -0.61 -5.03
C GLU A 343 16.51 -0.48 -6.56
N THR A 344 15.39 0.06 -7.01
CA THR A 344 15.13 0.31 -8.43
C THR A 344 14.53 1.70 -8.65
N SER A 345 14.18 2.02 -9.89
CA SER A 345 13.51 3.29 -10.23
C SER A 345 12.01 3.12 -10.38
N PHE A 346 11.30 4.24 -10.34
CA PHE A 346 9.89 4.32 -10.70
C PHE A 346 9.63 3.71 -12.09
N GLU A 347 10.42 4.09 -13.10
CA GLU A 347 10.26 3.64 -14.49
C GLU A 347 10.45 2.13 -14.63
N ALA A 348 11.49 1.58 -13.99
CA ALA A 348 11.75 0.15 -13.99
C ALA A 348 10.63 -0.63 -13.28
N THR A 349 10.08 -0.07 -12.21
CA THR A 349 8.93 -0.64 -11.51
C THR A 349 7.68 -0.66 -12.38
N VAL A 350 7.39 0.45 -13.07
CA VAL A 350 6.24 0.53 -13.99
C VAL A 350 6.41 -0.45 -15.15
N ALA A 351 7.61 -0.56 -15.74
CA ALA A 351 7.91 -1.53 -16.79
C ALA A 351 7.71 -2.98 -16.31
N THR A 352 8.12 -3.28 -15.08
CA THR A 352 7.94 -4.60 -14.46
C THR A 352 6.47 -4.93 -14.26
N ILE A 353 5.68 -4.00 -13.72
CA ILE A 353 4.23 -4.18 -13.56
C ILE A 353 3.56 -4.38 -14.90
N ARG A 354 3.92 -3.59 -15.91
CA ARG A 354 3.36 -3.71 -17.27
C ARG A 354 3.62 -5.10 -17.85
N ARG A 355 4.86 -5.59 -17.78
CA ARG A 355 5.20 -6.96 -18.21
C ARG A 355 4.37 -8.02 -17.48
N GLN A 356 4.18 -7.87 -16.17
CA GLN A 356 3.35 -8.79 -15.37
C GLN A 356 1.86 -8.76 -15.76
N LEU A 357 1.35 -7.62 -16.23
CA LEU A 357 -0.03 -7.49 -16.72
C LEU A 357 -0.20 -8.04 -18.13
N ASP A 358 0.82 -7.91 -18.98
CA ASP A 358 0.81 -8.40 -20.36
C ASP A 358 0.97 -9.94 -20.44
N GLU A 359 1.51 -10.60 -19.40
CA GLU A 359 1.67 -12.06 -19.31
C GLU A 359 0.49 -12.73 -18.57
N PRO A 360 -0.47 -13.38 -19.28
CA PRO A 360 -1.71 -13.89 -18.67
C PRO A 360 -1.50 -15.02 -17.65
N GLY A 361 -0.33 -15.69 -17.67
CA GLY A 361 0.04 -16.75 -16.73
C GLY A 361 0.62 -16.24 -15.40
N ALA A 362 1.15 -15.02 -15.38
CA ALA A 362 1.88 -14.46 -14.25
C ALA A 362 0.97 -13.92 -13.12
N LEU A 363 -0.35 -13.85 -13.34
CA LEU A 363 -1.34 -13.40 -12.35
C LEU A 363 -2.07 -14.55 -11.64
N SER A 364 -1.85 -15.80 -12.04
CA SER A 364 -2.48 -16.94 -11.36
C SER A 364 -1.96 -17.05 -9.91
N PRO A 365 -2.83 -17.26 -8.91
CA PRO A 365 -2.38 -17.62 -7.58
C PRO A 365 -1.51 -18.88 -7.68
N SER A 366 -0.34 -18.86 -7.07
CA SER A 366 0.51 -20.05 -6.99
C SER A 366 -0.24 -21.08 -6.15
N HIS A 367 -0.93 -22.02 -6.79
CA HIS A 367 -1.43 -23.18 -6.07
C HIS A 367 -0.25 -23.96 -5.51
N PRO A 368 -0.34 -24.47 -4.27
CA PRO A 368 0.72 -25.29 -3.74
C PRO A 368 0.81 -26.53 -4.63
N ALA A 369 1.93 -26.70 -5.33
CA ALA A 369 2.15 -27.84 -6.21
C ALA A 369 1.85 -29.13 -5.44
N TRP A 370 1.06 -30.03 -6.04
CA TRP A 370 0.71 -31.29 -5.38
C TRP A 370 1.99 -32.06 -5.07
N ARG A 371 2.16 -32.46 -3.81
CA ARG A 371 3.28 -33.28 -3.37
C ARG A 371 2.74 -34.56 -2.73
N PRO A 372 3.30 -35.74 -3.08
CA PRO A 372 2.89 -37.01 -2.48
C PRO A 372 3.29 -37.13 -1.00
N TRP A 373 4.20 -36.27 -0.51
CA TRP A 373 4.65 -36.24 0.88
C TRP A 373 4.98 -34.79 1.28
N GLY A 374 4.81 -34.45 2.55
CA GLY A 374 5.15 -33.14 3.11
C GLY A 374 4.03 -32.50 3.92
N PRO A 375 3.93 -31.16 3.97
CA PRO A 375 3.04 -30.45 4.89
C PRO A 375 1.53 -30.72 4.66
N TYR A 376 1.19 -31.25 3.48
CA TYR A 376 -0.17 -31.63 3.08
C TYR A 376 -0.48 -33.13 3.28
N GLY A 377 0.38 -33.86 4.01
CA GLY A 377 0.18 -35.26 4.37
C GLY A 377 0.61 -36.27 3.31
N VAL A 378 0.48 -37.54 3.67
CA VAL A 378 0.78 -38.69 2.79
C VAL A 378 -0.17 -38.69 1.59
N LEU A 379 0.35 -38.88 0.38
CA LEU A 379 -0.37 -38.75 -0.89
C LEU A 379 -1.03 -37.36 -1.11
N GLY A 380 -0.62 -36.34 -0.35
CA GLY A 380 -1.15 -34.98 -0.51
C GLY A 380 -2.65 -34.84 -0.25
N TRP A 381 -3.29 -35.75 0.49
CA TRP A 381 -4.75 -35.77 0.65
C TRP A 381 -5.32 -34.46 1.24
N ARG A 382 -4.52 -33.70 2.00
CA ARG A 382 -4.96 -32.41 2.56
C ARG A 382 -5.08 -31.29 1.52
N HIS A 383 -4.59 -31.48 0.29
CA HIS A 383 -4.92 -30.58 -0.81
C HIS A 383 -6.42 -30.58 -1.13
N LEU A 384 -7.11 -31.71 -0.91
CA LEU A 384 -8.56 -31.85 -1.12
C LEU A 384 -9.38 -31.05 -0.11
N LEU A 385 -8.83 -30.79 1.08
CA LEU A 385 -9.48 -29.96 2.09
C LEU A 385 -9.75 -28.55 1.57
N THR A 386 -8.96 -28.06 0.61
CA THR A 386 -9.17 -26.73 0.03
C THR A 386 -10.51 -26.62 -0.71
N ALA A 387 -10.92 -27.67 -1.40
CA ALA A 387 -12.22 -27.74 -2.07
C ALA A 387 -13.37 -27.92 -1.08
N ILE A 388 -13.17 -28.76 -0.06
CA ILE A 388 -14.18 -29.09 0.96
C ILE A 388 -14.47 -27.89 1.89
N LEU A 389 -13.43 -27.18 2.30
CA LEU A 389 -13.54 -26.07 3.26
C LEU A 389 -13.83 -24.72 2.58
N ALA A 390 -13.59 -24.59 1.27
CA ALA A 390 -13.87 -23.36 0.53
C ALA A 390 -15.30 -22.80 0.72
N PRO A 391 -16.38 -23.59 0.68
CA PRO A 391 -17.74 -23.07 0.93
C PRO A 391 -17.92 -22.54 2.36
N ALA A 392 -17.34 -23.21 3.35
CA ALA A 392 -17.41 -22.78 4.75
C ALA A 392 -16.59 -21.50 4.98
N ILE A 393 -15.40 -21.42 4.39
CA ILE A 393 -14.55 -20.22 4.42
C ILE A 393 -15.21 -19.06 3.69
N ARG A 394 -15.86 -19.30 2.55
CA ARG A 394 -16.68 -18.30 1.85
C ARG A 394 -17.81 -17.78 2.74
N LYS A 395 -18.47 -18.67 3.48
CA LYS A 395 -19.60 -18.32 4.36
C LYS A 395 -19.14 -17.56 5.62
N ALA A 396 -17.97 -17.92 6.16
CA ALA A 396 -17.38 -17.25 7.32
C ALA A 396 -16.61 -15.96 6.95
N GLY A 397 -16.22 -15.83 5.68
CA GLY A 397 -15.44 -14.75 5.12
C GLY A 397 -16.01 -14.29 3.78
N ASN A 398 -15.21 -14.35 2.71
CA ASN A 398 -15.64 -13.97 1.37
C ASN A 398 -14.90 -14.77 0.26
N ASP A 399 -15.23 -14.51 -1.01
CA ASP A 399 -14.59 -15.19 -2.15
C ASP A 399 -13.06 -15.01 -2.20
N ARG A 400 -12.52 -13.91 -1.65
CA ARG A 400 -11.08 -13.67 -1.57
C ARG A 400 -10.42 -14.47 -0.45
N ASP A 401 -11.11 -14.71 0.67
CA ASP A 401 -10.60 -15.61 1.72
C ASP A 401 -10.49 -17.04 1.18
N VAL A 402 -11.38 -17.42 0.26
CA VAL A 402 -11.29 -18.70 -0.46
C VAL A 402 -10.08 -18.73 -1.40
N GLU A 403 -9.78 -17.64 -2.10
CA GLU A 403 -8.60 -17.54 -2.96
C GLU A 403 -7.30 -17.63 -2.14
N ASP A 404 -7.17 -16.85 -1.07
CA ASP A 404 -6.02 -16.88 -0.15
C ASP A 404 -5.85 -18.28 0.48
N PHE A 405 -6.95 -18.88 0.91
CA PHE A 405 -6.96 -20.23 1.46
C PHE A 405 -6.53 -21.27 0.42
N ARG A 406 -6.97 -21.17 -0.84
CA ARG A 406 -6.57 -22.08 -1.91
C ARG A 406 -5.12 -21.88 -2.37
N ALA A 407 -4.60 -20.66 -2.23
CA ALA A 407 -3.22 -20.32 -2.56
C ALA A 407 -2.23 -20.84 -1.51
N ASP A 408 -2.53 -20.69 -0.21
CA ASP A 408 -1.70 -21.24 0.86
C ASP A 408 -2.56 -21.53 2.11
N PRO A 409 -3.15 -22.74 2.22
CA PRO A 409 -4.02 -23.12 3.33
C PRO A 409 -3.37 -22.98 4.70
N ILE A 410 -2.06 -23.23 4.75
CA ILE A 410 -1.27 -23.27 5.98
C ILE A 410 -1.04 -21.84 6.48
N ARG A 411 -0.50 -20.97 5.61
CA ARG A 411 -0.32 -19.56 5.95
C ARG A 411 -1.64 -18.81 6.08
N PHE A 412 -2.70 -19.25 5.41
CA PHE A 412 -4.04 -18.71 5.59
C PHE A 412 -4.45 -18.83 7.06
N PHE A 413 -4.51 -20.07 7.57
CA PHE A 413 -4.94 -20.27 8.96
C PHE A 413 -3.99 -19.65 9.98
N ARG A 414 -2.68 -19.66 9.75
CA ARG A 414 -1.69 -19.06 10.67
C ARG A 414 -1.80 -17.54 10.77
N GLY A 415 -2.20 -16.89 9.68
CA GLY A 415 -2.36 -15.44 9.62
C GLY A 415 -3.67 -14.92 10.22
N LEU A 416 -4.59 -15.80 10.63
CA LEU A 416 -5.88 -15.39 11.22
C LEU A 416 -5.67 -14.76 12.60
N SER A 417 -6.41 -13.68 12.88
CA SER A 417 -6.37 -12.98 14.16
C SER A 417 -6.92 -13.83 15.30
N ASP A 418 -7.92 -14.68 15.03
CA ASP A 418 -8.55 -15.54 16.04
C ASP A 418 -7.63 -16.72 16.44
N PRO A 419 -7.20 -16.81 17.72
CA PRO A 419 -6.42 -17.94 18.22
C PRO A 419 -7.07 -19.31 18.03
N ARG A 420 -8.41 -19.40 18.07
CA ARG A 420 -9.15 -20.65 17.89
C ARG A 420 -9.06 -21.15 16.45
N LEU A 421 -9.20 -20.24 15.49
CA LEU A 421 -9.05 -20.57 14.07
C LEU A 421 -7.61 -20.95 13.71
N ARG A 422 -6.62 -20.30 14.35
CA ARG A 422 -5.21 -20.72 14.25
C ARG A 422 -4.99 -22.13 14.78
N LEU A 423 -5.64 -22.49 15.89
CA LEU A 423 -5.55 -23.85 16.46
C LEU A 423 -6.19 -24.89 15.52
N ILE A 424 -7.37 -24.60 14.96
CA ILE A 424 -8.02 -25.45 13.96
C ILE A 424 -7.10 -25.65 12.75
N GLY A 425 -6.46 -24.58 12.27
CA GLY A 425 -5.49 -24.66 11.19
C GLY A 425 -4.30 -25.57 11.50
N ARG A 426 -3.79 -25.54 12.73
CA ARG A 426 -2.71 -26.44 13.18
C ARG A 426 -3.15 -27.90 13.26
N LEU A 427 -4.43 -28.18 13.51
CA LEU A 427 -4.97 -29.54 13.47
C LEU A 427 -5.13 -30.04 12.02
N LEU A 428 -5.65 -29.18 11.15
CA LEU A 428 -5.87 -29.51 9.74
C LEU A 428 -4.55 -29.65 8.97
N TYR A 429 -3.58 -28.78 9.24
CA TYR A 429 -2.27 -28.74 8.61
C TYR A 429 -1.14 -28.72 9.66
N PRO A 430 -0.83 -29.87 10.28
CA PRO A 430 0.07 -29.96 11.43
C PRO A 430 1.55 -29.78 11.09
N PHE A 431 1.96 -30.01 9.84
CA PHE A 431 3.37 -30.06 9.42
C PHE A 431 3.81 -28.84 8.61
N GLY A 432 3.06 -27.75 8.69
CA GLY A 432 3.28 -26.54 7.90
C GLY A 432 4.37 -25.61 8.40
#